data_AF-A0A949Z726-F1
#
_entry.id   AF-A0A949Z726-F1
#
_cell.length_a   1.000
_cell.length_b   1.000
_cell.length_c   1.000
_cell.angle_alpha   90.00
_cell.angle_beta   90.00
_cell.angle_gamma   90.00
#
_symmetry.space_group_name_H-M   'P 1'
#
loop_
_entity.id
_entity.type
_entity.pdbx_description
1 polymer ?
#
loop_
_entity_poly.entity_id
_entity_poly.type
_entity_poly.pdbx_seq_one_letter_code
_entity_poly.pdbx_strand_id
1 'polypeptide(L)' 'MKTPPDISGNDLVTCLCRHWDYHFIKQIGRHVRLETLSPRFQRITIPLDDHFKEALLTAVLKSVASHKRVEVHNVRDTL' A
#
# COMPACT_ATOMS: atom_id res chain seq x y z
N MET A 1 8.25 18.43 9.46
CA MET A 1 7.14 17.53 9.09
C MET A 1 7.70 16.11 9.13
N LYS A 2 7.22 15.28 10.07
CA LYS A 2 7.76 13.94 10.37
C LYS A 2 7.81 13.10 9.10
N THR A 3 9.01 12.75 8.63
CA THR A 3 9.26 11.68 7.67
C THR A 3 8.49 10.44 8.15
N PRO A 4 7.69 9.76 7.31
CA PRO A 4 7.11 8.50 7.76
C PRO A 4 8.27 7.59 8.19
N PRO A 5 8.10 6.82 9.28
CA PRO A 5 9.13 5.88 9.70
C PRO A 5 9.47 4.94 8.54
N ASP A 6 10.59 4.23 8.68
CA ASP A 6 11.08 3.20 7.76
C ASP A 6 10.03 2.07 7.62
N ILE A 7 8.98 2.33 6.84
CA ILE A 7 7.84 1.42 6.66
C ILE A 7 8.31 0.33 5.71
N SER A 8 8.40 -0.88 6.24
CA SER A 8 8.71 -2.05 5.43
C SER A 8 7.57 -2.35 4.46
N GLY A 9 7.88 -3.04 3.35
CA GLY A 9 6.82 -3.50 2.42
C GLY A 9 5.77 -4.40 3.11
N ASN A 10 6.17 -5.11 4.17
CA ASN A 10 5.27 -5.94 4.98
C ASN A 10 4.27 -5.11 5.80
N ASP A 11 4.72 -4.01 6.39
CA ASP A 11 3.84 -3.12 7.16
C ASP A 11 2.82 -2.46 6.24
N LEU A 12 3.26 -2.03 5.05
CA LEU A 12 2.37 -1.46 4.03
C LEU A 12 1.30 -2.47 3.60
N VAL A 13 1.69 -3.71 3.32
CA VAL A 13 0.74 -4.79 2.98
C VAL A 13 -0.27 -5.00 4.09
N THR A 14 0.20 -5.07 5.34
CA THR A 14 -0.66 -5.30 6.50
C THR A 14 -1.66 -4.16 6.70
N CYS A 15 -1.21 -2.91 6.59
CA CYS A 15 -2.07 -1.72 6.69
C CYS A 15 -3.15 -1.73 5.60
N LEU A 16 -2.76 -1.96 4.34
CA LEU A 16 -3.69 -2.00 3.21
C LEU A 16 -4.75 -3.10 3.36
N CYS A 17 -4.35 -4.27 3.86
CA CYS A 17 -5.29 -5.35 4.11
C CYS A 17 -6.25 -5.04 5.27
N ARG A 18 -5.77 -4.38 6.33
CA ARG A 18 -6.58 -4.08 7.53
C ARG A 18 -7.54 -2.90 7.34
N HIS A 19 -7.08 -1.82 6.73
CA HIS A 19 -7.80 -0.55 6.69
C HIS A 19 -8.43 -0.24 5.34
N TRP A 20 -7.93 -0.86 4.26
CA TRP A 20 -8.26 -0.46 2.89
C TRP A 20 -8.87 -1.58 2.05
N ASP A 21 -9.39 -2.65 2.64
CA ASP A 21 -10.12 -3.73 1.95
C ASP A 21 -9.28 -4.40 0.83
N TYR A 22 -7.95 -4.39 0.98
CA TYR A 22 -7.09 -5.17 0.11
C TYR A 22 -6.99 -6.61 0.64
N HIS A 23 -6.91 -7.54 -0.28
CA HIS A 23 -6.74 -8.96 -0.01
C HIS A 23 -5.41 -9.42 -0.57
N PHE A 24 -4.68 -10.17 0.24
CA PHE A 24 -3.48 -10.86 -0.20
C PHE A 24 -3.87 -11.98 -1.17
N ILE A 25 -3.26 -11.96 -2.36
CA ILE A 25 -3.54 -12.95 -3.40
C ILE A 25 -2.42 -13.98 -3.47
N LYS A 26 -1.19 -13.50 -3.65
CA LYS A 26 0.01 -14.33 -3.69
C LYS A 26 1.27 -13.50 -3.56
N GLN A 27 2.33 -14.15 -3.13
CA GLN A 27 3.69 -13.64 -3.17
C GLN A 27 4.47 -14.36 -4.27
N ILE A 28 5.19 -13.61 -5.09
CA ILE A 28 6.12 -14.12 -6.11
C ILE A 28 7.49 -13.52 -5.80
N GLY A 29 8.37 -14.34 -5.22
CA GLY A 29 9.68 -13.89 -4.74
C GLY A 29 9.51 -12.80 -3.68
N ARG A 30 10.08 -11.62 -3.92
CA ARG A 30 9.96 -10.44 -3.03
C ARG A 30 8.78 -9.53 -3.39
N HIS A 31 7.84 -9.95 -4.23
CA HIS A 31 6.69 -9.13 -4.60
C HIS A 31 5.40 -9.74 -4.09
N VAL A 32 4.60 -8.96 -3.37
CA VAL A 32 3.26 -9.32 -2.92
C VAL A 32 2.24 -8.70 -3.85
N ARG A 33 1.24 -9.49 -4.24
CA ARG A 33 0.11 -9.04 -5.03
C ARG A 33 -1.12 -8.90 -4.15
N LEU A 34 -1.67 -7.68 -4.11
CA LEU A 34 -2.90 -7.36 -3.41
C LEU A 34 -3.99 -7.00 -4.41
N GLU A 35 -5.23 -7.36 -4.08
CA GLU A 35 -6.42 -6.99 -4.85
C GLU A 35 -7.50 -6.43 -3.94
N THR A 36 -8.26 -5.47 -4.45
CA THR A 36 -9.47 -4.93 -3.81
C THR A 36 -10.59 -4.99 -4.83
N LEU A 37 -11.81 -5.27 -4.39
CA LEU A 37 -13.02 -5.16 -5.23
C LEU A 37 -13.77 -3.83 -5.01
N SER A 38 -13.43 -3.11 -3.93
CA SER A 38 -14.12 -1.90 -3.50
C SER A 38 -13.24 -0.66 -3.72
N PRO A 39 -13.75 0.44 -4.29
CA PRO A 39 -15.04 0.62 -4.96
C PRO A 39 -15.12 -0.02 -6.36
N ARG A 40 -14.00 -0.47 -6.92
CA ARG A 40 -13.92 -1.26 -8.16
C ARG A 40 -12.74 -2.22 -8.06
N PHE A 41 -12.65 -3.19 -8.96
CA PHE A 41 -11.47 -4.05 -9.02
C PHE A 41 -10.19 -3.23 -9.22
N GLN A 42 -9.24 -3.37 -8.31
CA GLN A 42 -7.86 -2.90 -8.49
C GLN A 42 -6.90 -3.95 -7.96
N ARG A 43 -5.79 -4.07 -8.68
CA ARG A 43 -4.69 -4.95 -8.33
C ARG A 43 -3.42 -4.13 -8.22
N ILE A 44 -2.69 -4.30 -7.12
CA ILE A 44 -1.41 -3.65 -6.88
C ILE A 44 -0.34 -4.69 -6.54
N THR A 45 0.90 -4.38 -6.89
CA THR A 45 2.06 -5.21 -6.57
C THR A 45 3.00 -4.39 -5.68
N ILE A 46 3.37 -4.94 -4.53
CA ILE A 46 4.21 -4.28 -3.52
C ILE A 46 5.48 -5.11 -3.34
N PRO A 47 6.69 -4.53 -3.51
CA PRO A 47 7.93 -5.22 -3.17
C PRO A 47 8.13 -5.27 -1.64
N LEU A 48 8.68 -6.36 -1.14
CA LEU A 48 8.97 -6.61 0.28
C LEU A 48 10.42 -6.29 0.65
N ASP A 49 11.16 -5.54 -0.19
CA ASP A 49 12.52 -5.17 0.13
C ASP A 49 12.57 -4.26 1.39
N ASP A 50 13.58 -4.46 2.25
CA ASP A 50 13.77 -3.70 3.50
C ASP A 50 13.94 -2.20 3.27
N HIS A 51 14.36 -1.78 2.07
CA HIS A 51 14.52 -0.36 1.72
C HIS A 51 13.46 0.06 0.71
N PHE A 52 12.29 0.45 1.22
CA PHE A 52 11.26 1.04 0.40
C PHE A 52 11.68 2.45 -0.02
N LYS A 53 11.89 2.68 -1.32
CA LYS A 53 12.16 4.03 -1.81
C LYS A 53 10.97 4.93 -1.48
N GLU A 54 11.20 6.09 -0.87
CA GLU A 54 10.15 7.06 -0.52
C GLU A 54 9.24 7.40 -1.72
N ALA A 55 9.84 7.46 -2.91
CA ALA A 55 9.13 7.65 -4.17
C ALA A 55 8.11 6.53 -4.47
N LEU A 56 8.48 5.27 -4.20
CA LEU A 56 7.59 4.13 -4.40
C LEU A 56 6.46 4.13 -3.37
N LEU A 57 6.76 4.44 -2.10
CA LEU A 57 5.74 4.55 -1.05
C LEU A 57 4.73 5.62 -1.46
N THR A 58 5.22 6.79 -1.85
CA THR A 58 4.38 7.90 -2.31
C THR A 58 3.54 7.51 -3.53
N ALA A 59 4.09 6.75 -4.48
CA ALA A 59 3.36 6.28 -5.65
C ALA A 59 2.24 5.29 -5.27
N VAL A 60 2.51 4.34 -4.37
CA VAL A 60 1.50 3.39 -3.87
C VAL A 60 0.40 4.13 -3.11
N LEU A 61 0.76 5.01 -2.17
CA LEU A 61 -0.22 5.78 -1.40
C LEU A 61 -1.10 6.65 -2.29
N LYS A 62 -0.53 7.31 -3.31
CA LYS A 62 -1.30 8.07 -4.31
C LYS A 62 -2.24 7.17 -5.12
N SER A 63 -1.80 5.98 -5.50
CA SER A 63 -2.63 5.02 -6.24
C SER A 63 -3.82 4.53 -5.42
N VAL A 64 -3.58 4.17 -4.16
CA VAL A 64 -4.62 3.73 -3.21
C VAL A 64 -5.59 4.88 -2.91
N ALA A 65 -5.07 6.06 -2.62
CA ALA A 65 -5.87 7.25 -2.34
C ALA A 65 -6.80 7.61 -3.53
N SER A 66 -6.23 7.64 -4.73
CA SER A 66 -6.99 7.88 -5.97
C SER A 66 -8.06 6.81 -6.21
N HIS A 67 -7.73 5.53 -5.96
CA HIS A 67 -8.67 4.44 -6.14
C HIS A 67 -9.85 4.49 -5.16
N LYS A 68 -9.55 4.77 -3.90
CA LYS A 68 -10.54 4.86 -2.81
C LYS A 68 -11.24 6.22 -2.73
N ARG A 69 -10.85 7.17 -3.60
CA ARG A 69 -11.34 8.56 -3.64
C ARG A 69 -11.17 9.28 -2.30
N VAL A 70 -10.03 9.07 -1.67
CA VAL A 70 -9.63 9.74 -0.42
C VAL A 70 -8.37 10.56 -0.66
N GLU A 71 -8.06 11.45 0.28
CA GLU A 71 -6.78 12.15 0.28
C GLU A 71 -5.63 11.24 0.71
N VAL A 72 -4.43 11.47 0.15
CA VAL A 72 -3.21 10.70 0.46
C VAL A 72 -2.87 10.76 1.95
N HIS A 73 -3.19 11.87 2.62
CA HIS A 73 -2.93 12.01 4.04
C HIS A 73 -3.73 10.99 4.87
N ASN A 74 -4.94 10.60 4.45
CA ASN A 74 -5.76 9.61 5.17
C ASN A 74 -5.13 8.22 5.09
N VAL A 75 -4.59 7.86 3.92
CA VAL A 75 -3.86 6.59 3.74
C VAL A 75 -2.58 6.59 4.57
N ARG A 76 -1.90 7.72 4.63
CA ARG A 76 -0.68 7.87 5.42
C ARG A 76 -0.92 7.83 6.93
N ASP A 77 -2.06 8.35 7.40
CA ASP A 77 -2.41 8.35 8.83
C ASP A 77 -2.67 6.94 9.38
N THR A 78 -3.02 6.00 8.49
CA THR A 78 -3.24 4.59 8.85
C THR A 78 -1.97 3.74 8.92
N LEU A 79 -0.80 4.30 8.56
CA LEU A 79 0.49 3.60 8.55
C LEU A 79 1.21 3.64 9.90
#